data_AF-A0AA95EPU9-F1
#
_entry.id   AF-A0AA95EPU9-F1
#
_cell.length_a   1.000
_cell.length_b   1.000
_cell.length_c   1.000
_cell.angle_alpha   90.00
_cell.angle_beta   90.00
_cell.angle_gamma   90.00
#
_symmetry.space_group_name_H-M   'P 1'
#
loop_
_entity.id
_entity.type
_entity.pdbx_description
1 polymer ?
#
loop_
_entity_poly.entity_id
_entity_poly.type
_entity_poly.pdbx_seq_one_letter_code
_entity_poly.pdbx_strand_id
1 'polypeptide(L)'
;MLLDRIASAEAYAVTSALLTLGDAVIGDYERAKQLRGALDFQDLVVKTANLLSRSDAAAWVHYKLDRGLDHILVDEAQDTSPRQWQVIERLAGEFFSGQSARDVIRTFFAVGDEKQSIYSFQGAVPAWFARQRETISALAADAANARWYDLELQLSFRSTPDVLAAVDTIFGPEDAHAGLTQAKNADRPRGRPPA
;
A
#
# COMPACT_ATOMS: atom_id res chain seq x y z
N MET A 1 -42.16 -7.26 -8.71
CA MET A 1 -42.64 -7.48 -7.32
C MET A 1 -42.74 -8.95 -6.87
N LEU A 2 -43.13 -9.93 -7.70
CA LEU A 2 -43.04 -11.38 -7.36
C LEU A 2 -41.82 -12.06 -8.00
N LEU A 3 -41.59 -11.80 -9.29
CA LEU A 3 -40.42 -12.33 -10.02
C LEU A 3 -39.11 -11.88 -9.37
N ASP A 4 -39.00 -10.62 -8.95
CA ASP A 4 -37.81 -10.13 -8.24
C ASP A 4 -37.56 -10.86 -6.90
N ARG A 5 -38.64 -11.29 -6.21
CA ARG A 5 -38.53 -12.03 -4.94
C ARG A 5 -38.08 -13.46 -5.17
N ILE A 6 -38.55 -14.10 -6.24
CA ILE A 6 -38.10 -15.44 -6.64
C ILE A 6 -36.63 -15.38 -7.05
N ALA A 7 -36.26 -14.44 -7.92
CA ALA A 7 -34.87 -14.22 -8.33
C ALA A 7 -33.94 -13.93 -7.14
N SER A 8 -34.39 -13.13 -6.16
CA SER A 8 -33.61 -12.86 -4.95
C SER A 8 -33.44 -14.11 -4.08
N ALA A 9 -34.48 -14.94 -3.95
CA ALA A 9 -34.40 -16.18 -3.17
C ALA A 9 -33.48 -17.21 -3.83
N GLU A 10 -33.52 -17.32 -5.16
CA GLU A 10 -32.60 -18.15 -5.94
C GLU A 10 -31.16 -17.65 -5.82
N ALA A 11 -30.92 -16.34 -5.98
CA ALA A 11 -29.62 -15.74 -5.78
C ALA A 11 -29.07 -16.02 -4.37
N TYR A 12 -29.90 -15.87 -3.35
CA TYR A 12 -29.53 -16.20 -1.97
C TYR A 12 -29.13 -17.68 -1.83
N ALA A 13 -29.94 -18.60 -2.34
CA ALA A 13 -29.67 -20.03 -2.24
C ALA A 13 -28.35 -20.41 -2.94
N VAL A 14 -28.12 -19.88 -4.15
CA VAL A 14 -26.89 -20.12 -4.92
C VAL A 14 -25.68 -19.50 -4.22
N THR A 15 -25.77 -18.25 -3.76
CA THR A 15 -24.68 -17.60 -3.03
C THR A 15 -24.36 -18.34 -1.73
N SER A 16 -25.36 -18.78 -0.98
CA SER A 16 -25.17 -19.55 0.26
C SER A 16 -24.48 -20.89 -0.02
N ALA A 17 -24.91 -21.61 -1.05
CA ALA A 17 -24.28 -22.86 -1.47
C ALA A 17 -22.82 -22.64 -1.92
N LEU A 18 -22.58 -21.59 -2.71
CA LEU A 18 -21.23 -21.23 -3.17
C LEU A 18 -20.31 -20.87 -2.00
N LEU A 19 -20.79 -20.09 -1.03
CA LEU A 19 -20.01 -19.73 0.16
C LEU A 19 -19.68 -20.97 1.00
N THR A 20 -20.64 -21.89 1.16
CA THR A 20 -20.42 -23.15 1.89
C THR A 20 -19.36 -24.02 1.22
N LEU A 21 -19.43 -24.17 -0.11
CA LEU A 21 -18.42 -24.90 -0.87
C LEU A 21 -17.07 -24.19 -0.83
N GLY A 22 -17.05 -22.87 -0.99
CA GLY A 22 -15.84 -22.06 -0.94
C GLY A 22 -15.10 -22.20 0.39
N ASP A 23 -15.82 -22.11 1.51
CA ASP A 23 -15.26 -22.28 2.85
C ASP A 23 -14.64 -23.67 3.03
N ALA A 24 -15.35 -24.73 2.61
CA ALA A 24 -14.84 -26.09 2.68
C ALA A 24 -13.55 -26.27 1.85
N VAL A 25 -13.52 -25.77 0.62
CA VAL A 25 -12.36 -25.84 -0.28
C VAL A 25 -11.17 -25.05 0.28
N ILE A 26 -11.39 -23.84 0.79
CA ILE A 26 -10.36 -23.03 1.43
C ILE A 26 -9.80 -23.77 2.66
N GLY A 27 -10.67 -24.34 3.50
CA GLY A 27 -10.27 -25.10 4.67
C GLY A 27 -9.41 -26.31 4.33
N ASP A 28 -9.76 -27.05 3.28
CA ASP A 28 -8.98 -28.19 2.79
C ASP A 28 -7.63 -27.77 2.21
N TYR A 29 -7.59 -26.67 1.45
CA TYR A 29 -6.35 -26.09 0.92
C TYR A 29 -5.40 -25.65 2.04
N GLU A 30 -5.90 -24.91 3.03
CA GLU A 30 -5.12 -24.49 4.19
C GLU A 30 -4.57 -25.68 4.98
N ARG A 31 -5.39 -26.73 5.18
CA ARG A 31 -4.94 -27.96 5.84
C ARG A 31 -3.83 -28.66 5.05
N ALA A 32 -3.97 -28.74 3.73
CA ALA A 32 -2.96 -29.33 2.86
C ALA A 32 -1.64 -28.55 2.89
N LYS A 33 -1.69 -27.22 2.95
CA LYS A 33 -0.49 -26.38 3.14
C LYS A 33 0.18 -26.67 4.50
N GLN A 34 -0.61 -26.70 5.57
CA GLN A 34 -0.11 -26.95 6.93
C GLN A 34 0.57 -28.31 7.06
N LEU A 35 -0.04 -29.38 6.54
CA LEU A 35 0.53 -30.74 6.57
C LEU A 35 1.88 -30.84 5.85
N ARG A 36 2.13 -29.96 4.88
CA ARG A 36 3.39 -29.89 4.13
C ARG A 36 4.39 -28.89 4.70
N GLY A 37 4.01 -28.12 5.73
CA GLY A 37 4.81 -27.00 6.23
C GLY A 37 5.05 -25.91 5.16
N ALA A 38 4.14 -25.78 4.20
CA ALA A 38 4.28 -24.86 3.07
C ALA A 38 3.57 -23.52 3.32
N LEU A 39 4.07 -22.46 2.69
CA LEU A 39 3.49 -21.13 2.66
C LEU A 39 3.38 -20.67 1.20
N ASP A 40 2.26 -20.08 0.82
CA ASP A 40 2.15 -19.35 -0.44
C ASP A 40 2.49 -17.85 -0.28
N PHE A 41 2.51 -17.10 -1.38
CA PHE A 41 2.88 -15.68 -1.34
C PHE A 41 1.94 -14.82 -0.48
N GLN A 42 0.65 -15.15 -0.47
CA GLN A 42 -0.32 -14.42 0.36
C GLN A 42 -0.10 -14.73 1.84
N ASP A 43 0.22 -15.99 2.17
CA ASP A 43 0.57 -16.40 3.53
C ASP A 43 1.77 -15.62 4.07
N LEU A 44 2.80 -15.42 3.25
CA LEU A 44 3.99 -14.68 3.68
C LEU A 44 3.62 -13.27 4.15
N VAL A 45 2.78 -12.56 3.40
CA VAL A 45 2.31 -11.21 3.77
C VAL A 45 1.43 -11.26 5.01
N VAL A 46 0.38 -12.10 5.00
CA VAL A 46 -0.62 -12.14 6.07
C VAL A 46 -0.01 -12.61 7.39
N LYS A 47 0.81 -13.67 7.37
CA LYS A 47 1.43 -14.20 8.58
C LYS A 47 2.48 -13.24 9.13
N THR A 48 3.24 -12.53 8.29
CA THR A 48 4.16 -11.48 8.74
C THR A 48 3.42 -10.32 9.38
N ALA A 49 2.35 -9.82 8.75
CA ALA A 49 1.51 -8.76 9.32
C ALA A 49 0.92 -9.17 10.68
N ASN A 50 0.44 -10.41 10.80
CA ASN A 50 -0.09 -10.94 12.05
C ASN A 50 1.00 -11.10 13.12
N LEU A 51 2.19 -11.58 12.74
CA LEU A 51 3.34 -11.73 13.64
C LEU A 51 3.75 -10.38 14.23
N LEU A 52 3.89 -9.36 13.39
CA LEU A 52 4.26 -8.00 13.79
C LEU A 52 3.16 -7.27 14.57
N SER A 53 1.91 -7.74 14.50
CA SER A 53 0.80 -7.15 15.26
C SER A 53 0.65 -7.74 16.66
N ARG A 54 1.29 -8.88 16.95
CA ARG A 54 1.27 -9.49 18.28
C ARG A 54 2.33 -8.88 19.17
N SER A 55 1.94 -8.36 20.33
CA SER A 55 2.86 -7.65 21.24
C SER A 55 4.02 -8.50 21.76
N ASP A 56 3.80 -9.81 21.97
CA ASP A 56 4.80 -10.76 22.45
C ASP A 56 5.90 -11.04 21.41
N ALA A 57 5.50 -11.20 20.14
CA ALA A 57 6.41 -11.49 19.04
C ALA A 57 7.04 -10.24 18.45
N ALA A 58 6.30 -9.12 18.38
CA ALA A 58 6.78 -7.87 17.82
C ALA A 58 8.05 -7.40 18.52
N ALA A 59 8.08 -7.36 19.86
CA ALA A 59 9.26 -6.92 20.61
C ALA A 59 10.50 -7.77 20.31
N TRP A 60 10.35 -9.09 20.16
CA TRP A 60 11.46 -9.98 19.79
C TRP A 60 11.93 -9.78 18.34
N VAL A 61 10.98 -9.65 17.41
CA VAL A 61 11.29 -9.35 15.99
C VAL A 61 12.01 -8.01 15.89
N HIS A 62 11.49 -6.97 16.54
CA HIS A 62 12.12 -5.66 16.61
C HIS A 62 13.52 -5.75 17.20
N TYR A 63 13.72 -6.42 18.34
CA TYR A 63 15.07 -6.62 18.90
C TYR A 63 16.05 -7.30 17.92
N LYS A 64 15.58 -8.26 17.12
CA LYS A 64 16.40 -8.91 16.10
C LYS A 64 16.71 -7.99 14.92
N LEU A 65 15.73 -7.20 14.49
CA LEU A 65 15.86 -6.27 13.35
C LEU A 65 16.62 -5.00 13.72
N ASP A 66 16.57 -4.58 14.98
CA ASP A 66 17.32 -3.47 15.57
C ASP A 66 18.84 -3.66 15.40
N ARG A 67 19.27 -4.89 15.12
CA ARG A 67 20.64 -5.25 14.79
C ARG A 67 21.00 -5.30 13.31
N GLY A 68 20.12 -4.95 12.38
CA GLY A 68 20.44 -5.06 10.95
C GLY A 68 19.61 -4.22 9.99
N LEU A 69 18.53 -3.57 10.43
CA LEU A 69 17.67 -2.75 9.60
C LEU A 69 17.73 -1.29 10.04
N ASP A 70 18.49 -0.48 9.31
CA ASP A 70 18.63 0.95 9.59
C ASP A 70 17.80 1.81 8.62
N HIS A 71 17.50 1.28 7.44
CA HIS A 71 16.82 2.01 6.37
C HIS A 71 15.70 1.18 5.76
N ILE A 72 14.52 1.77 5.61
CA ILE A 72 13.38 1.20 4.87
C ILE A 72 13.19 2.03 3.60
N LEU A 73 13.28 1.38 2.44
CA LEU A 73 13.07 1.98 1.13
C LEU A 73 11.91 1.27 0.45
N VAL A 74 10.86 2.02 0.11
CA VAL A 74 9.66 1.52 -0.57
C VAL A 74 9.60 2.16 -1.95
N ASP A 75 9.76 1.34 -2.99
CA ASP A 75 9.53 1.73 -4.37
C ASP A 75 8.13 1.29 -4.82
N GLU A 76 7.59 1.92 -5.85
CA GLU A 76 6.23 1.67 -6.37
C GLU A 76 5.16 1.62 -5.26
N ALA A 77 5.27 2.56 -4.31
CA ALA A 77 4.44 2.56 -3.10
C ALA A 77 2.93 2.62 -3.40
N GLN A 78 2.52 3.17 -4.55
CA GLN A 78 1.13 3.17 -5.00
C GLN A 78 0.55 1.76 -5.23
N ASP A 79 1.39 0.78 -5.55
CA ASP A 79 0.96 -0.60 -5.87
C ASP A 79 1.00 -1.54 -4.66
N THR A 80 1.23 -0.99 -3.47
CA THR A 80 1.30 -1.74 -2.23
C THR A 80 -0.11 -1.97 -1.65
N SER A 81 -0.43 -3.24 -1.33
CA SER A 81 -1.71 -3.62 -0.72
C SER A 81 -1.81 -3.17 0.75
N PRO A 82 -3.03 -3.03 1.31
CA PRO A 82 -3.21 -2.64 2.72
C PRO A 82 -2.46 -3.53 3.73
N ARG A 83 -2.36 -4.84 3.44
CA ARG A 83 -1.64 -5.79 4.31
C ARG A 83 -0.13 -5.63 4.26
N GLN A 84 0.42 -5.26 3.10
CA GLN A 84 1.84 -4.94 2.99
C GLN A 84 2.16 -3.61 3.68
N TRP A 85 1.28 -2.60 3.55
CA TRP A 85 1.40 -1.35 4.32
C TRP A 85 1.40 -1.59 5.83
N GLN A 86 0.52 -2.48 6.32
CA GLN A 86 0.53 -2.88 7.73
C GLN A 86 1.89 -3.43 8.18
N VAL A 87 2.60 -4.20 7.33
CA VAL A 87 3.96 -4.69 7.65
C VAL A 87 4.94 -3.52 7.70
N ILE A 88 4.92 -2.65 6.68
CA ILE A 88 5.82 -1.49 6.57
C ILE A 88 5.64 -0.55 7.76
N GLU A 89 4.40 -0.20 8.11
CA GLU A 89 4.07 0.66 9.26
C GLU A 89 4.62 0.11 10.57
N ARG A 90 4.46 -1.20 10.80
CA ARG A 90 4.93 -1.84 12.04
C ARG A 90 6.45 -1.78 12.15
N LEU A 91 7.15 -2.00 11.05
CA LEU A 91 8.61 -1.88 11.00
C LEU A 91 9.07 -0.43 11.17
N ALA A 92 8.42 0.51 10.47
CA ALA A 92 8.78 1.93 10.50
C ALA A 92 8.45 2.59 11.85
N GLY A 93 7.36 2.21 12.52
CA GLY A 93 6.96 2.79 13.81
C GLY A 93 8.03 2.64 14.90
N GLU A 94 8.83 1.57 14.86
CA GLU A 94 9.94 1.38 15.79
C GLU A 94 11.06 2.43 15.58
N PHE A 95 11.30 2.83 14.33
CA PHE A 95 12.37 3.78 13.98
C PHE A 95 12.14 5.15 14.62
N PHE A 96 10.87 5.51 14.86
CA PHE A 96 10.45 6.76 15.46
C PHE A 96 10.22 6.68 16.98
N SER A 97 10.28 5.47 17.57
CA SER A 97 10.02 5.26 19.01
C SER A 97 11.20 5.60 19.93
N GLY A 98 12.36 5.98 19.37
CA GLY A 98 13.54 6.46 20.11
C GLY A 98 14.31 5.38 20.90
N GLN A 99 13.92 4.11 20.82
CA GLN A 99 14.55 2.99 21.52
C GLN A 99 15.39 2.14 20.56
N SER A 100 16.43 2.72 19.96
CA SER A 100 17.43 1.94 19.22
C SER A 100 18.54 1.51 20.16
N ALA A 101 18.95 0.23 20.14
CA ALA A 101 20.14 -0.22 20.88
C ALA A 101 21.44 0.34 20.28
N ARG A 102 21.36 1.02 19.12
CA ARG A 102 22.47 1.60 18.38
C ARG A 102 22.29 3.11 18.21
N ASP A 103 23.40 3.83 18.30
CA ASP A 103 23.48 5.26 17.99
C ASP A 103 23.56 5.49 16.46
N VAL A 104 22.50 5.06 15.76
CA VAL A 104 22.38 5.18 14.29
C VAL A 104 21.05 5.85 13.98
N ILE A 105 21.08 6.83 13.07
CA ILE A 105 19.88 7.49 12.56
C ILE A 105 19.20 6.54 11.58
N ARG A 106 17.98 6.12 11.92
CA ARG A 106 17.16 5.31 11.05
C ARG A 106 16.34 6.15 10.11
N THR A 107 16.15 5.68 8.87
CA THR A 107 15.42 6.45 7.85
C THR A 107 14.36 5.62 7.15
N PHE A 108 13.31 6.32 6.75
CA PHE A 108 12.24 5.81 5.90
C PHE A 108 12.20 6.61 4.61
N PHE A 109 12.12 5.94 3.48
CA PHE A 109 11.98 6.53 2.15
C PHE A 109 10.90 5.78 1.39
N ALA A 110 9.97 6.50 0.78
CA ALA A 110 8.98 5.93 -0.11
C ALA A 110 8.87 6.80 -1.37
N VAL A 111 8.80 6.14 -2.53
CA VAL A 111 8.56 6.78 -3.82
C VAL A 111 7.41 6.06 -4.52
N GLY A 112 6.60 6.83 -5.24
CA GLY A 112 5.47 6.30 -5.99
C GLY A 112 4.73 7.39 -6.74
N ASP A 113 3.91 6.98 -7.68
CA ASP A 113 3.04 7.84 -8.47
C ASP A 113 1.63 7.24 -8.50
N GLU A 114 0.69 7.88 -7.82
CA GLU A 114 -0.71 7.43 -7.76
C GLU A 114 -1.34 7.27 -9.15
N LYS A 115 -0.89 8.06 -10.14
CA LYS A 115 -1.38 8.02 -11.53
C LYS A 115 -0.94 6.76 -12.27
N GLN A 116 0.07 6.05 -11.77
CA GLN A 116 0.63 4.85 -12.37
C GLN A 116 0.13 3.56 -11.74
N SER A 117 -0.76 3.64 -10.74
CA SER A 117 -1.25 2.42 -10.11
C SER A 117 -2.22 1.67 -11.01
N ILE A 118 -1.83 0.46 -11.39
CA ILE A 118 -2.57 -0.41 -12.31
C ILE A 118 -2.81 -1.82 -11.72
N TYR A 119 -2.38 -2.06 -10.48
CA TYR A 119 -2.44 -3.38 -9.83
C TYR A 119 -3.62 -3.57 -8.87
N SER A 120 -4.76 -2.90 -9.12
CA SER A 120 -5.96 -3.02 -8.28
C SER A 120 -6.49 -4.47 -8.18
N PHE A 121 -6.28 -5.28 -9.23
CA PHE A 121 -6.62 -6.70 -9.25
C PHE A 121 -5.79 -7.55 -8.27
N GLN A 122 -4.63 -7.07 -7.82
CA GLN A 122 -3.80 -7.68 -6.77
C GLN A 122 -4.11 -7.09 -5.38
N GLY A 123 -5.10 -6.20 -5.28
CA GLY A 123 -5.48 -5.54 -4.04
C GLY A 123 -4.65 -4.29 -3.70
N ALA A 124 -3.89 -3.75 -4.67
CA ALA A 124 -3.31 -2.42 -4.54
C ALA A 124 -4.42 -1.36 -4.45
N VAL A 125 -4.24 -0.39 -3.56
CA VAL A 125 -5.22 0.68 -3.38
C VAL A 125 -4.47 2.01 -3.29
N PRO A 126 -4.49 2.85 -4.34
CA PRO A 126 -3.70 4.09 -4.40
C PRO A 126 -3.94 5.05 -3.23
N ALA A 127 -5.19 5.13 -2.76
CA ALA A 127 -5.56 5.94 -1.60
C ALA A 127 -4.79 5.56 -0.32
N TRP A 128 -4.28 4.33 -0.23
CA TRP A 128 -3.44 3.95 0.89
C TRP A 128 -2.09 4.64 0.83
N PHE A 129 -1.49 4.86 -0.34
CA PHE A 129 -0.21 5.57 -0.41
C PHE A 129 -0.31 6.99 0.19
N ALA A 130 -1.36 7.75 -0.17
CA ALA A 130 -1.62 9.07 0.42
C ALA A 130 -1.84 8.99 1.95
N ARG A 131 -2.68 8.06 2.40
CA ARG A 131 -2.92 7.86 3.84
C ARG A 131 -1.66 7.48 4.62
N GLN A 132 -0.78 6.69 4.01
CA GLN A 132 0.45 6.23 4.66
C GLN A 132 1.50 7.32 4.73
N ARG A 133 1.54 8.20 3.72
CA ARG A 133 2.29 9.46 3.79
C ARG A 133 1.90 10.27 5.03
N GLU A 134 0.60 10.46 5.26
CA GLU A 134 0.07 11.17 6.44
C GLU A 134 0.40 10.45 7.76
N THR A 135 0.28 9.12 7.77
CA THR A 135 0.52 8.32 8.99
C THR A 135 1.99 8.36 9.40
N ILE A 136 2.91 8.16 8.44
CA ILE A 136 4.34 8.13 8.72
C ILE A 136 4.89 9.53 8.98
N SER A 137 4.36 10.57 8.31
CA SER A 137 4.77 11.95 8.58
C SER A 137 4.39 12.38 10.00
N ALA A 138 3.21 11.96 10.50
CA ALA A 138 2.81 12.18 11.89
C ALA A 138 3.75 11.48 12.88
N LEU A 139 4.12 10.22 12.63
CA LEU A 139 5.09 9.49 13.45
C LEU A 139 6.47 10.18 13.46
N ALA A 140 6.90 10.69 12.32
CA ALA A 140 8.15 11.43 12.20
C ALA A 140 8.09 12.78 12.94
N ALA A 141 6.95 13.46 12.97
CA ALA A 141 6.78 14.72 13.69
C ALA A 141 6.89 14.54 15.22
N ASP A 142 6.42 13.40 15.75
CA ASP A 142 6.51 13.07 17.17
C ASP A 142 7.92 12.62 17.61
N ALA A 143 8.79 12.23 16.67
CA ALA A 143 10.14 11.80 16.95
C ALA A 143 11.12 12.99 17.06
N ALA A 144 11.79 13.10 18.21
CA ALA A 144 12.65 14.23 18.58
C ALA A 144 13.73 14.63 17.55
N ASN A 145 14.20 13.70 16.71
CA ASN A 145 15.28 13.92 15.74
C ASN A 145 14.91 13.56 14.29
N ALA A 146 13.64 13.30 14.00
CA ALA A 146 13.21 12.97 12.65
C ALA A 146 12.90 14.23 11.84
N ARG A 147 13.18 14.17 10.54
CA ARG A 147 12.79 15.20 9.57
C ARG A 147 11.98 14.54 8.48
N TRP A 148 10.85 15.15 8.15
CA TRP A 148 9.98 14.71 7.07
C TRP A 148 10.14 15.63 5.85
N TYR A 149 10.18 15.03 4.66
CA TYR A 149 10.29 15.75 3.39
C TYR A 149 9.29 15.19 2.39
N ASP A 150 8.33 16.03 1.98
CA ASP A 150 7.45 15.73 0.85
C ASP A 150 8.05 16.37 -0.41
N LEU A 151 8.54 15.53 -1.33
CA LEU A 151 9.18 15.97 -2.57
C LEU A 151 8.32 15.56 -3.77
N GLU A 152 7.93 16.55 -4.58
CA GLU A 152 7.35 16.29 -5.90
C GLU A 152 8.43 16.38 -6.98
N LEU A 153 8.56 15.33 -7.79
CA LEU A 153 9.44 15.32 -8.96
C LEU A 153 8.65 15.72 -10.20
N GLN A 154 8.83 16.95 -10.67
CA GLN A 154 8.06 17.51 -11.80
C GLN A 154 8.79 17.39 -13.15
N LEU A 155 10.05 16.98 -13.14
CA LEU A 155 10.88 16.89 -14.34
C LEU A 155 10.95 15.44 -14.84
N SER A 156 10.67 15.26 -16.13
CA SER A 156 10.92 14.00 -16.82
C SER A 156 12.28 14.04 -17.51
N PHE A 157 13.12 13.05 -17.20
CA PHE A 157 14.40 12.81 -17.88
C PHE A 157 14.32 11.68 -18.91
N ARG A 158 13.13 11.08 -19.08
CA ARG A 158 12.93 9.87 -19.90
C ARG A 158 12.35 10.17 -21.28
N SER A 159 11.65 11.30 -21.44
CA SER A 159 10.86 11.60 -22.64
C SER A 159 11.16 12.98 -23.18
N THR A 160 10.95 13.18 -24.49
CA THR A 160 11.09 14.47 -25.14
C THR A 160 9.89 15.38 -24.82
N PRO A 161 10.05 16.72 -24.97
CA PRO A 161 8.94 17.65 -24.78
C PRO A 161 7.69 17.33 -25.60
N ASP A 162 7.84 16.82 -26.83
CA ASP A 162 6.72 16.47 -27.71
C ASP A 162 5.86 15.33 -27.15
N VAL A 163 6.50 14.31 -26.55
CA VAL A 163 5.78 13.20 -25.93
C VAL A 163 5.03 13.67 -24.68
N LEU A 164 5.66 14.50 -23.85
CA LEU A 164 5.02 15.06 -22.66
C LEU A 164 3.81 15.94 -23.03
N ALA A 165 3.96 16.79 -24.04
CA ALA A 165 2.87 17.64 -24.54
C ALA A 165 1.69 16.81 -25.07
N ALA A 166 1.96 15.70 -25.75
CA ALA A 166 0.91 14.80 -26.22
C ALA A 166 0.15 14.17 -25.05
N VAL A 167 0.85 13.67 -24.03
CA VAL A 167 0.25 13.09 -22.82
C VAL A 167 -0.58 14.13 -22.07
N ASP A 168 -0.03 15.33 -21.88
CA ASP A 168 -0.72 16.45 -21.21
C ASP A 168 -1.99 16.87 -21.96
N THR A 169 -1.97 16.83 -23.30
CA THR A 169 -3.14 17.12 -24.12
C THR A 169 -4.24 16.07 -23.94
N ILE A 170 -3.87 14.79 -23.85
CA ILE A 170 -4.81 13.67 -23.67
C ILE A 170 -5.46 13.71 -22.28
N PHE A 171 -4.68 14.00 -21.23
CA PHE A 171 -5.15 13.98 -19.84
C PHE A 171 -5.50 15.34 -19.26
N GLY A 172 -5.50 16.40 -20.07
CA GLY A 172 -5.94 17.74 -19.71
C GLY A 172 -7.45 17.88 -19.44
N PRO A 173 -8.35 17.23 -20.20
CA PRO A 173 -9.79 17.24 -19.91
C PRO A 173 -10.13 16.56 -18.58
N GLU A 174 -11.09 17.10 -17.82
CA GLU A 174 -11.48 16.59 -16.48
C GLU A 174 -11.92 15.12 -16.51
N ASP A 175 -12.66 14.70 -17.54
CA ASP A 175 -13.14 13.32 -17.67
C ASP A 175 -11.99 12.31 -17.79
N ALA A 176 -10.92 12.68 -18.50
CA ALA A 176 -9.73 11.84 -18.63
C ALA A 176 -8.88 11.88 -17.35
N HIS A 177 -8.85 13.03 -16.67
CA HIS A 177 -8.09 13.21 -15.44
C HIS A 177 -8.70 12.45 -14.25
N ALA A 178 -10.02 12.31 -14.20
CA ALA A 178 -10.72 11.56 -13.16
C ALA A 178 -10.31 10.09 -13.09
N GLY A 179 -9.81 9.52 -14.19
CA GLY A 179 -9.25 8.16 -14.22
C GLY A 179 -7.84 8.03 -13.65
N LEU A 180 -7.14 9.14 -13.41
CA LEU A 180 -5.73 9.16 -12.99
C LEU A 180 -5.54 9.43 -11.49
N THR A 181 -6.44 10.17 -10.84
CA THR A 181 -6.29 10.51 -9.42
C THR A 181 -7.62 10.40 -8.69
N GLN A 182 -7.58 9.99 -7.41
CA GLN A 182 -8.76 10.01 -6.54
C GLN A 182 -8.95 11.36 -5.82
N ALA A 183 -8.01 12.31 -5.99
CA ALA A 183 -8.06 13.62 -5.35
C ALA A 183 -8.92 14.61 -6.16
N LYS A 184 -9.92 15.22 -5.52
CA LYS A 184 -10.56 16.43 -6.05
C LYS A 184 -9.56 17.59 -5.96
N ASN A 185 -9.16 18.12 -7.11
CA ASN A 185 -8.46 19.39 -7.35
C ASN A 185 -7.72 20.01 -6.15
N ALA A 186 -6.39 19.85 -6.12
CA ALA A 186 -5.51 20.86 -5.58
C ALA A 186 -4.88 21.61 -6.76
N ASP A 187 -5.25 22.88 -6.86
CA ASP A 187 -4.78 23.90 -7.80
C ASP A 187 -3.29 23.74 -8.14
N ARG A 188 -2.95 23.53 -9.43
CA ARG A 188 -1.55 23.56 -9.90
C ARG A 188 -1.33 24.73 -10.85
N PRO A 189 -0.32 25.59 -10.58
CA PRO A 189 0.06 26.65 -11.51
C PRO A 189 0.60 26.02 -12.80
N ARG A 190 0.08 26.47 -13.94
CA ARG A 190 0.51 26.05 -15.27
C ARG A 190 2.00 26.34 -15.42
N GLY A 191 2.80 25.30 -15.63
CA GLY A 191 4.23 25.42 -15.91
C GLY A 191 4.45 26.35 -17.10
N ARG A 192 5.15 27.47 -16.87
CA ARG A 192 5.70 28.30 -17.94
C ARG A 192 6.99 27.62 -18.41
N PRO A 193 7.22 27.45 -19.72
CA PRO A 193 8.49 26.92 -20.20
C PRO A 193 9.64 27.87 -19.80
N PRO A 194 10.85 27.34 -19.53
CA PRO A 194 12.02 28.17 -19.30
C PRO A 194 12.35 28.97 -20.57
N ALA A 195 12.88 30.18 -20.34
CA ALA A 195 13.28 31.13 -21.38
C ALA A 195 14.38 30.59 -22.31
#